data_AF-A0A1Y2ELC6-F1
#
_entry.id   AF-A0A1Y2ELC6-F1
#
_cell.length_a   1.000
_cell.length_b   1.000
_cell.length_c   1.000
_cell.angle_alpha   90.00
_cell.angle_beta   90.00
_cell.angle_gamma   90.00
#
_symmetry.space_group_name_H-M   'P 1'
#
loop_
_entity.id
_entity.type
_entity.pdbx_description
1 polymer ?
#
loop_
_entity_poly.entity_id
_entity_poly.type
_entity_poly.pdbx_seq_one_letter_code
_entity_poly.pdbx_strand_id
1 'polypeptide(L)'
;METFYGIIETTSDALILFEASHLGIVQKVRRRLHEKERKELRSGSCYIFSESESGIKRWTDGRLWSPSRILGNIRIYVYIFINILLISL
;
A
#
# COMPACT_ATOMS: atom_id res chain seq x y z
N MET A 1 -9.78 -5.56 -3.26
CA MET A 1 -10.22 -4.26 -2.70
C MET A 1 -9.01 -3.35 -2.57
N GLU A 2 -8.79 -2.47 -3.55
CA GLU A 2 -7.75 -1.45 -3.53
C GLU A 2 -8.26 -0.16 -2.88
N THR A 3 -7.39 0.59 -2.19
CA THR A 3 -7.75 1.91 -1.63
C THR A 3 -7.74 2.98 -2.71
N PHE A 4 -6.74 2.89 -3.61
CA PHE A 4 -6.56 3.81 -4.71
C PHE A 4 -5.80 3.12 -5.86
N TYR A 5 -6.05 3.57 -7.09
CA TYR A 5 -5.32 3.16 -8.28
C TYR A 5 -4.68 4.39 -8.94
N GLY A 6 -3.34 4.41 -8.98
CA GLY A 6 -2.58 5.49 -9.59
C GLY A 6 -1.13 5.50 -9.14
N ILE A 7 -0.42 6.58 -9.45
CA ILE A 7 0.98 6.76 -9.06
C ILE A 7 1.03 7.69 -7.86
N ILE A 8 1.86 7.34 -6.88
CA ILE A 8 2.18 8.17 -5.72
C ILE A 8 3.66 8.51 -5.83
N GLU A 9 3.96 9.73 -6.26
CA GLU A 9 5.33 10.16 -6.58
C GLU A 9 5.99 10.85 -5.39
N THR A 10 5.19 11.55 -4.60
CA THR A 10 5.67 12.41 -3.52
C THR A 10 5.09 12.02 -2.16
N THR A 11 5.72 12.49 -1.10
CA THR A 11 5.15 12.39 0.25
C THR A 11 3.82 13.14 0.36
N SER A 12 3.64 14.25 -0.37
CA SER A 12 2.37 14.99 -0.39
C SER A 12 1.22 14.15 -0.95
N ASP A 13 1.45 13.40 -2.03
CA ASP A 13 0.44 12.50 -2.61
C ASP A 13 0.01 11.44 -1.61
N ALA A 14 0.97 10.86 -0.88
CA ALA A 14 0.74 9.90 0.18
C ALA A 14 -0.09 10.49 1.34
N LEU A 15 0.20 11.73 1.74
CA LEU A 15 -0.52 12.43 2.80
C LEU A 15 -1.96 12.77 2.41
N ILE A 16 -2.22 13.14 1.15
CA ILE A 16 -3.57 13.38 0.65
C ILE A 16 -4.41 12.11 0.73
N LEU A 17 -3.87 10.97 0.28
CA LEU A 17 -4.57 9.69 0.39
C LEU A 17 -4.76 9.26 1.85
N PHE A 18 -3.77 9.52 2.71
CA PHE A 18 -3.89 9.25 4.14
C PHE A 18 -5.06 10.04 4.75
N GLU A 19 -5.13 11.34 4.52
CA GLU A 19 -6.21 12.20 5.03
C GLU A 19 -7.57 11.77 4.46
N ALA A 20 -7.66 11.49 3.16
CA ALA A 20 -8.87 10.97 2.54
C ALA A 20 -9.33 9.65 3.19
N SER A 21 -8.39 8.79 3.59
CA SER A 21 -8.70 7.53 4.27
C SER A 21 -9.13 7.73 5.73
N HIS A 22 -8.60 8.77 6.39
CA HIS A 22 -8.96 9.16 7.75
C HIS A 22 -10.38 9.73 7.80
N LEU A 23 -10.73 10.58 6.83
CA LEU A 23 -12.07 11.13 6.62
C LEU A 23 -13.09 10.09 6.10
N GLY A 24 -12.64 8.89 5.73
CA GLY A 24 -13.51 7.83 5.20
C GLY A 24 -13.95 8.03 3.75
N ILE A 25 -13.33 8.97 3.02
CA ILE A 25 -13.57 9.20 1.59
C ILE A 25 -13.07 8.00 0.77
N VAL A 26 -11.90 7.46 1.13
CA VAL A 26 -11.35 6.23 0.54
C VAL A 26 -11.31 5.11 1.57
N GLN A 27 -11.47 3.88 1.10
CA GLN A 27 -11.61 2.72 1.98
C GLN A 27 -10.25 2.18 2.43
N LYS A 28 -10.06 2.06 3.74
CA LYS A 28 -8.91 1.37 4.34
C LYS A 28 -9.07 -0.14 4.27
N VAL A 29 -7.96 -0.84 4.07
CA VAL A 29 -7.88 -2.29 4.22
C VAL A 29 -7.98 -2.65 5.70
N ARG A 30 -8.94 -3.51 6.04
CA ARG A 30 -9.24 -3.94 7.42
C ARG A 30 -8.82 -5.38 7.72
N ARG A 31 -8.23 -6.08 6.74
CA ARG A 31 -7.75 -7.47 6.89
C ARG A 31 -6.70 -7.78 5.83
N ARG A 32 -5.93 -8.86 6.03
CA ARG A 32 -5.00 -9.36 4.99
C ARG A 32 -5.75 -9.73 3.72
N LEU A 33 -5.08 -9.56 2.58
CA LEU A 33 -5.57 -10.01 1.28
C LEU A 33 -5.67 -11.54 1.23
N HIS A 34 -6.79 -12.03 0.71
CA HIS A 34 -6.97 -13.41 0.30
C HIS A 34 -6.18 -13.71 -0.98
N GLU A 35 -5.98 -15.00 -1.28
CA GLU A 35 -5.19 -15.42 -2.44
C GLU A 35 -5.69 -14.82 -3.76
N LYS A 36 -7.01 -14.77 -3.97
CA LYS A 36 -7.61 -14.16 -5.16
C LYS A 36 -7.27 -12.67 -5.28
N GLU A 37 -7.38 -11.92 -4.19
CA GLU A 37 -7.07 -10.47 -4.16
C GLU A 37 -5.57 -10.22 -4.39
N ARG A 38 -4.69 -11.12 -3.94
CA ARG A 38 -3.25 -11.03 -4.22
C ARG A 38 -2.93 -11.23 -5.70
N LYS A 39 -3.69 -12.09 -6.39
CA LYS A 39 -3.54 -12.30 -7.84
C LYS A 39 -3.97 -11.07 -8.66
N GLU A 40 -4.83 -10.23 -8.10
CA GLU A 40 -5.30 -8.99 -8.73
C GLU A 40 -4.34 -7.80 -8.55
N LEU A 41 -3.27 -7.95 -7.74
CA LEU A 41 -2.27 -6.89 -7.52
C LEU A 41 -1.60 -6.48 -8.84
N ARG A 42 -1.64 -5.19 -9.15
CA ARG A 42 -1.08 -4.62 -10.38
C ARG A 42 -0.28 -3.35 -10.09
N SER A 43 0.48 -2.89 -11.08
CA SER A 43 1.18 -1.61 -11.00
C SER A 43 0.19 -0.49 -10.76
N GLY A 44 0.47 0.36 -9.78
CA GLY A 44 -0.40 1.45 -9.35
C GLY A 44 -1.44 1.09 -8.29
N SER A 45 -1.56 -0.18 -7.89
CA SER A 45 -2.43 -0.56 -6.77
C SER A 45 -1.88 -0.04 -5.44
N CYS A 46 -2.67 0.78 -4.75
CA CYS A 46 -2.34 1.38 -3.47
C CYS A 46 -3.27 0.89 -2.37
N TYR A 47 -2.70 0.60 -1.20
CA TYR A 47 -3.42 0.07 -0.04
C TYR A 47 -3.04 0.86 1.21
N ILE A 48 -4.04 1.31 1.95
CA ILE A 48 -3.86 1.95 3.26
C ILE A 48 -4.48 1.05 4.31
N PHE A 49 -3.73 0.75 5.38
CA PHE A 49 -4.23 -0.01 6.52
C PHE A 49 -3.72 0.60 7.82
N SER A 50 -4.50 0.44 8.88
CA SER A 50 -4.09 0.75 10.25
C SER A 50 -3.78 -0.54 10.99
N GLU A 51 -2.69 -0.61 11.74
CA GLU A 51 -2.37 -1.79 12.56
C GLU A 51 -3.49 -2.08 13.57
N SER A 52 -4.06 -1.06 14.21
CA SER A 52 -5.10 -1.23 15.24
C SER A 52 -6.43 -1.72 14.67
N GLU A 53 -6.80 -1.27 13.47
CA GLU A 53 -8.07 -1.65 12.83
C GLU A 53 -7.96 -2.99 12.08
N SER A 54 -6.80 -3.27 11.48
CA SER A 54 -6.62 -4.41 10.57
C SER A 54 -5.85 -5.59 11.16
N GLY A 55 -5.09 -5.37 12.23
CA GLY A 55 -4.13 -6.32 12.77
C GLY A 55 -2.92 -6.57 11.86
N ILE A 56 -2.77 -5.83 10.76
CA ILE A 56 -1.65 -5.98 9.81
C ILE A 56 -0.48 -5.15 10.33
N LYS A 57 0.57 -5.84 10.81
CA LYS A 57 1.85 -5.19 11.21
C LYS A 57 2.86 -5.07 10.08
N ARG A 58 2.74 -5.97 9.10
CA ARG A 58 3.62 -6.06 7.94
C ARG A 58 2.78 -6.53 6.76
N TRP A 59 2.94 -5.83 5.64
CA TRP A 59 2.33 -6.24 4.38
C TRP A 59 2.91 -7.58 3.90
N THR A 60 2.04 -8.45 3.40
CA THR A 60 2.42 -9.74 2.83
C THR A 60 1.50 -10.04 1.65
N ASP A 61 2.04 -10.02 0.44
CA ASP A 61 1.33 -10.32 -0.80
C ASP A 61 1.80 -11.62 -1.48
N GLY A 62 2.78 -12.30 -0.90
CA GLY A 62 3.35 -13.52 -1.47
C GLY A 62 4.31 -13.26 -2.63
N ARG A 63 4.74 -12.02 -2.85
CA ARG A 63 5.74 -11.66 -3.86
C ARG A 63 7.15 -11.62 -3.25
N LEU A 64 8.13 -11.94 -4.09
CA LEU A 64 9.56 -11.80 -3.76
C LEU A 64 10.02 -10.38 -4.06
N TRP A 65 10.23 -9.59 -3.02
CA TRP A 65 10.65 -8.20 -3.12
C TRP A 65 12.18 -8.05 -3.04
N SER A 66 12.73 -7.06 -3.77
CA SER A 66 14.12 -6.64 -3.57
C SER A 66 14.32 -6.10 -2.14
N PRO A 67 15.58 -6.01 -1.66
CA PRO A 67 15.88 -5.20 -0.49
C PRO A 67 15.37 -3.76 -0.69
N SER A 68 14.90 -3.13 0.39
CA SER A 68 14.33 -1.79 0.33
C SER A 68 15.34 -0.72 -0.11
N ARG A 69 14.81 0.37 -0.67
CA ARG A 69 15.49 1.66 -0.83
C ARG A 69 14.73 2.72 -0.04
N ILE A 70 15.41 3.81 0.32
CA ILE A 70 14.81 4.92 1.07
C ILE A 70 14.72 6.11 0.12
N LEU A 71 13.52 6.70 0.01
CA LEU A 71 13.28 7.97 -0.67
C LEU A 71 12.52 8.90 0.29
N GLY A 72 13.23 9.80 0.95
CA GLY A 72 12.66 10.60 2.04
C GLY A 72 12.08 9.69 3.15
N ASN A 73 10.80 9.87 3.46
CA ASN A 73 10.07 9.06 4.46
C ASN A 73 9.49 7.76 3.90
N ILE A 74 9.71 7.47 2.61
CA ILE A 74 9.11 6.34 1.91
C ILE A 74 10.13 5.20 1.80
N ARG A 75 9.69 3.99 2.16
CA ARG A 75 10.40 2.75 1.84
C ARG A 75 9.91 2.22 0.51
N ILE A 76 10.84 2.10 -0.44
CA ILE A 76 10.57 1.59 -1.78
C ILE A 76 11.05 0.15 -1.86
N TYR A 77 10.19 -0.73 -2.36
CA TYR A 77 10.52 -2.11 -2.69
C TYR A 77 10.27 -2.29 -4.19
N VAL A 78 11.24 -2.86 -4.91
CA VAL A 78 11.10 -3.10 -6.35
C VAL A 78 10.76 -4.58 -6.54
N TYR A 79 9.59 -4.85 -7.12
CA TYR A 79 9.30 -6.15 -7.71
C TYR A 79 9.69 -6.06 -9.18
N ILE A 80 10.34 -7.10 -9.70
CA ILE A 80 10.96 -7.15 -11.04
C ILE A 80 9.96 -6.81 -12.19
N PHE A 81 8.64 -6.77 -11.91
CA PHE A 81 7.60 -6.36 -12.86
C PHE A 81 6.56 -5.34 -12.34
N ILE A 82 6.55 -4.93 -11.05
CA ILE A 82 5.44 -4.12 -10.46
C ILE A 82 5.93 -3.17 -9.34
N ASN A 83 5.46 -1.92 -9.34
CA ASN A 83 5.61 -0.99 -8.21
C ASN A 83 4.36 -1.05 -7.31
N ILE A 84 4.51 -1.38 -6.02
CA ILE A 84 3.47 -1.23 -5.00
C ILE A 84 4.01 -0.29 -3.94
N LEU A 85 3.29 0.80 -3.67
CA LEU A 85 3.58 1.67 -2.55
C LEU A 85 2.79 1.20 -1.32
N LEU A 86 3.51 0.99 -0.22
CA LEU A 86 2.95 0.63 1.08
C LEU A 86 3.25 1.76 2.05
N ILE A 87 2.21 2.50 2.44
CA ILE A 87 2.29 3.49 3.51
C ILE A 87 1.91 2.74 4.79
N SER A 88 2.93 2.36 5.58
CA SER A 88 2.73 1.95 6.97
C SER A 88 2.73 3.20 7.84
N LEU A 89 1.71 3.34 8.68
CA LEU A 89 1.75 4.24 9.84
C LEU A 89 2.69 3.70 10.91
#